data_AF-A0A0B8NX68-F1
#
_entry.id   AF-A0A0B8NX68-F1
#
_cell.length_a   1.000
_cell.length_b   1.000
_cell.length_c   1.000
_cell.angle_alpha   90.00
_cell.angle_beta   90.00
_cell.angle_gamma   90.00
#
_symmetry.space_group_name_H-M   'P 1'
#
loop_
_entity.id
_entity.type
_entity.pdbx_description
1 polymer ?
#
loop_
_entity_poly.entity_id
_entity_poly.type
_entity_poly.pdbx_seq_one_letter_code
_entity_poly.pdbx_strand_id
1 'polypeptide(L)'
;MLAIAKWQTRLLQQKRLSLYVLGFFSVLAVLLLSQPLSVYNHLSLGLKQVALYEFGLAAILIGAALLCAISTYRLLSVAALGVVGFMTTLVFMLYSAPDVAKTLLLVET
;
A
#
# COMPACT_ATOMS: atom_id res chain seq x y z
N MET A 1 28.77 29.14 -9.11
CA MET A 1 27.69 28.91 -8.13
C MET A 1 26.30 28.86 -8.78
N LEU A 2 25.86 29.86 -9.55
CA LEU A 2 24.54 29.82 -10.23
C LEU A 2 24.34 28.63 -11.20
N ALA A 3 25.40 28.19 -11.90
CA ALA A 3 25.30 27.08 -12.84
C ALA A 3 24.93 25.75 -12.16
N ILE A 4 25.48 25.51 -10.96
CA ILE A 4 25.22 24.31 -10.15
C ILE A 4 23.78 24.33 -9.64
N ALA A 5 23.33 25.48 -9.13
CA ALA A 5 21.96 25.65 -8.66
C ALA A 5 20.92 25.42 -9.77
N LYS A 6 21.18 25.91 -11.00
CA LYS A 6 20.31 25.68 -12.17
C LYS A 6 20.30 24.23 -12.64
N TRP A 7 21.44 23.54 -12.55
CA TRP A 7 21.53 22.13 -12.90
C TRP A 7 20.76 21.26 -11.92
N GLN A 8 20.89 21.54 -10.62
CA GLN A 8 20.18 20.83 -9.55
C GLN A 8 18.66 21.04 -9.64
N THR A 9 18.19 22.27 -9.87
CA THR A 9 16.75 22.51 -10.06
C THR A 9 16.20 21.85 -11.31
N ARG A 10 16.98 21.73 -12.39
CA ARG A 10 16.54 21.02 -13.60
C ARG A 10 16.41 19.50 -13.40
N LEU A 11 17.22 18.93 -12.51
CA LEU A 11 17.13 17.51 -12.13
C LEU A 11 16.00 17.24 -11.14
N LEU A 12 15.83 18.10 -10.13
CA LEU A 12 14.84 17.88 -9.07
C LEU A 12 13.44 18.41 -9.43
N GLN A 13 13.35 19.57 -10.08
CA GLN A 13 12.06 20.21 -10.42
C GLN A 13 11.58 19.84 -11.82
N GLN A 14 11.32 18.55 -12.05
CA GLN A 14 10.67 18.11 -13.28
C GLN A 14 9.15 18.23 -13.16
N LYS A 15 8.46 18.71 -14.22
CA LYS A 15 7.01 18.97 -14.21
C LYS A 15 6.13 17.70 -14.17
N ARG A 16 6.70 16.52 -13.95
CA ARG A 16 5.99 15.23 -13.96
C ARG A 16 5.90 14.65 -12.56
N LEU A 17 4.67 14.51 -12.05
CA LEU A 17 4.41 13.94 -10.72
C LEU A 17 5.04 12.55 -10.53
N SER A 18 5.02 11.71 -11.58
CA SER A 18 5.61 10.37 -11.54
C SER A 18 7.09 10.37 -11.15
N LEU A 19 7.87 11.36 -11.58
CA LEU A 19 9.31 11.43 -11.25
C LEU A 19 9.54 11.83 -9.79
N TYR A 20 8.70 12.71 -9.23
CA TYR A 20 8.75 13.01 -7.80
C TYR A 20 8.38 11.81 -6.95
N VAL A 21 7.32 11.09 -7.33
CA VAL A 21 6.86 9.89 -6.63
C VAL A 21 7.95 8.81 -6.68
N LEU A 22 8.58 8.60 -7.84
CA LEU A 22 9.68 7.65 -8.00
C LEU A 22 10.90 8.05 -7.15
N GLY A 23 11.24 9.34 -7.10
CA GLY A 23 12.31 9.86 -6.22
C GLY A 23 12.01 9.67 -4.73
N PHE A 24 10.77 9.88 -4.31
CA PHE A 24 10.35 9.63 -2.93
C PHE A 24 10.45 8.13 -2.58
N PHE A 25 9.88 7.26 -3.41
CA PHE A 25 9.94 5.81 -3.20
C PHE A 25 11.37 5.26 -3.28
N SER A 26 12.24 5.83 -4.11
CA SER A 26 13.64 5.39 -4.19
C SER A 26 14.41 5.72 -2.91
N VAL A 27 14.25 6.93 -2.37
CA VAL A 27 14.83 7.32 -1.07
C VAL A 27 14.28 6.43 0.05
N LEU A 28 12.96 6.20 0.08
CA LEU A 28 12.33 5.31 1.05
C LEU A 28 12.89 3.89 0.96
N ALA A 29 13.06 3.35 -0.25
CA ALA A 29 13.63 2.02 -0.46
C ALA A 29 15.09 1.92 0.02
N VAL A 30 15.92 2.93 -0.27
CA VAL A 30 17.31 2.98 0.22
C VAL A 30 17.36 3.01 1.75
N LEU A 31 16.49 3.79 2.39
CA LEU A 31 16.40 3.85 3.84
C LEU A 31 16.01 2.50 4.44
N LEU A 32 14.98 1.84 3.90
CA LEU A 32 14.55 0.51 4.38
C LEU A 32 15.63 -0.57 4.19
N LEU A 33 16.35 -0.53 3.06
CA LEU A 33 17.44 -1.47 2.79
C LEU A 33 18.69 -1.23 3.65
N SER A 34 18.85 -0.04 4.23
CA SER A 34 20.01 0.29 5.07
C SER A 34 20.00 -0.37 6.46
N GLN A 35 18.83 -0.81 6.95
CA GLN A 35 18.69 -1.47 8.26
C GLN A 35 18.02 -2.86 8.19
N PRO A 36 18.59 -3.83 7.46
CA PRO A 36 17.93 -5.13 7.23
C PRO A 36 17.96 -6.05 8.46
N LEU A 37 18.86 -5.82 9.42
CA LEU A 37 19.21 -6.80 10.46
C LEU A 37 18.21 -6.91 11.62
N SER A 38 17.32 -5.92 11.82
CA SER A 38 16.36 -5.96 12.95
C SER A 38 15.06 -6.71 12.65
N VAL A 39 14.76 -7.00 11.38
CA VAL A 39 13.42 -7.50 10.97
C VAL A 39 13.31 -9.02 11.09
N TYR A 40 14.41 -9.76 10.88
CA TYR A 40 14.39 -11.23 10.84
C TYR A 40 13.97 -11.89 12.15
N ASN A 41 14.30 -11.29 13.30
CA ASN A 41 14.05 -11.92 14.61
C ASN A 41 12.57 -11.84 15.05
N HIS A 42 11.78 -10.92 14.47
CA HIS A 42 10.37 -10.72 14.84
C HIS A 42 9.39 -11.47 13.93
N LEU A 43 9.79 -11.82 12.69
CA LEU A 43 8.94 -12.52 11.72
C LEU A 43 8.58 -13.95 12.15
N SER A 44 9.47 -14.64 12.87
CA SER A 44 9.25 -16.02 13.32
C SER A 44 8.20 -16.14 14.44
N LEU A 45 7.97 -15.06 15.20
CA LEU A 45 7.06 -15.07 16.35
C LEU A 45 5.60 -14.80 15.96
N GLY A 46 5.35 -13.99 14.92
CA GLY A 46 4.00 -13.56 14.54
C GLY A 46 3.17 -14.59 13.76
N LEU A 47 3.80 -15.44 12.95
CA LEU A 47 3.08 -16.38 12.07
C LEU A 47 2.42 -17.55 12.81
N LYS A 48 2.77 -17.79 14.07
CA LYS A 48 2.35 -18.97 14.83
C LYS A 48 0.95 -18.84 15.46
N GLN A 49 0.36 -17.64 15.45
CA GLN A 49 -0.90 -17.31 16.13
C GLN A 49 -2.02 -16.90 15.16
N VAL A 50 -1.78 -16.98 13.86
CA VAL A 50 -2.72 -16.52 12.82
C VAL A 50 -3.80 -17.60 12.59
N ALA A 51 -5.07 -17.18 12.62
CA ALA A 51 -6.19 -18.07 12.39
C ALA A 51 -6.46 -18.31 10.89
N LEU A 52 -7.09 -19.45 10.54
CA LEU A 52 -7.36 -19.82 9.14
C LEU A 52 -8.22 -18.79 8.39
N TYR A 53 -9.15 -18.11 9.08
CA TYR A 53 -9.99 -17.09 8.47
C TYR A 53 -9.20 -15.82 8.09
N GLU A 54 -8.16 -15.47 8.85
CA GLU A 54 -7.29 -14.32 8.57
C GLU A 54 -6.49 -14.55 7.28
N PHE A 55 -6.04 -15.80 7.05
CA PHE A 55 -5.39 -16.17 5.80
C PHE A 55 -6.30 -16.07 4.57
N GLY A 56 -7.55 -16.54 4.68
CA GLY A 56 -8.52 -16.45 3.60
C GLY A 56 -8.81 -14.99 3.22
N LEU A 57 -8.98 -14.13 4.24
CA LEU A 57 -9.22 -12.71 4.06
C LEU A 57 -8.01 -12.02 3.40
N ALA A 58 -6.80 -12.30 3.90
CA ALA A 58 -5.56 -11.77 3.32
C ALA A 58 -5.38 -12.19 1.85
N ALA A 59 -5.67 -13.46 1.52
CA ALA A 59 -5.56 -13.97 0.15
C ALA A 59 -6.52 -13.26 -0.81
N ILE A 60 -7.77 -13.03 -0.39
CA ILE A 60 -8.77 -12.30 -1.20
C ILE A 60 -8.34 -10.84 -1.38
N LEU A 61 -7.87 -10.19 -0.31
CA LEU A 61 -7.44 -8.79 -0.34
C LEU A 61 -6.23 -8.59 -1.28
N ILE A 62 -5.23 -9.48 -1.20
CA ILE A 62 -4.08 -9.49 -2.12
C ILE A 62 -4.54 -9.72 -3.57
N GLY A 63 -5.44 -10.69 -3.79
CA GLY A 63 -5.99 -10.97 -5.11
C GLY A 63 -6.73 -9.77 -5.71
N ALA A 64 -7.58 -9.10 -4.94
CA ALA A 64 -8.31 -7.92 -5.37
C ALA A 64 -7.37 -6.73 -5.66
N ALA A 65 -6.37 -6.50 -4.82
CA ALA A 65 -5.37 -5.45 -5.04
C ALA A 65 -4.54 -5.69 -6.31
N LEU A 66 -4.10 -6.94 -6.55
CA LEU A 66 -3.38 -7.31 -7.77
C LEU A 66 -4.25 -7.15 -9.01
N LEU A 67 -5.52 -7.60 -8.96
CA LEU A 67 -6.47 -7.41 -10.05
C LEU A 67 -6.69 -5.93 -10.34
N CYS A 68 -6.81 -5.09 -9.32
CA CYS A 68 -6.92 -3.64 -9.49
C CYS A 68 -5.70 -3.04 -10.19
N ALA A 69 -4.50 -3.48 -9.81
CA ALA A 69 -3.23 -2.94 -10.35
C ALA A 69 -2.93 -3.41 -11.79
N ILE A 70 -3.29 -4.65 -12.13
CA ILE A 70 -2.98 -5.25 -13.44
C ILE A 70 -4.09 -4.98 -14.46
N SER A 71 -5.33 -4.75 -14.01
CA SER A 71 -6.48 -4.56 -14.90
C SER A 71 -6.29 -3.39 -15.87
N THR A 72 -6.45 -3.68 -17.16
CA THR A 72 -6.46 -2.69 -18.24
C THR A 72 -7.80 -1.95 -18.34
N TYR A 73 -8.89 -2.59 -17.91
CA TYR A 73 -10.24 -2.03 -18.00
C TYR A 73 -10.59 -1.23 -16.74
N ARG A 74 -10.95 0.04 -16.94
CA ARG A 74 -11.29 0.95 -15.83
C ARG A 74 -12.42 0.42 -14.95
N LEU A 75 -13.46 -0.17 -15.54
CA LEU A 75 -14.61 -0.68 -14.80
C LEU A 75 -14.24 -1.88 -13.91
N LEU A 76 -13.36 -2.75 -14.38
CA LEU A 76 -12.87 -3.88 -13.59
C LEU A 76 -11.95 -3.39 -12.46
N SER A 77 -11.11 -2.39 -12.71
CA SER A 77 -10.29 -1.77 -11.66
C SER A 77 -11.13 -1.13 -10.56
N VAL A 78 -12.21 -0.42 -10.92
CA VAL A 78 -13.13 0.19 -9.94
C VAL A 78 -13.87 -0.89 -9.14
N ALA A 79 -14.36 -1.95 -9.79
CA ALA A 79 -14.99 -3.07 -9.10
C ALA A 79 -14.02 -3.77 -8.13
N ALA A 80 -12.77 -3.99 -8.55
CA ALA A 80 -11.74 -4.56 -7.70
C ALA A 80 -11.37 -3.64 -6.52
N LEU A 81 -11.34 -2.32 -6.73
CA LEU A 81 -11.17 -1.33 -5.66
C LEU A 81 -12.27 -1.45 -4.60
N GLY A 82 -13.54 -1.56 -5.02
CA GLY A 82 -14.66 -1.76 -4.09
C GLY A 82 -14.50 -3.05 -3.27
N VAL A 83 -14.02 -4.14 -3.88
CA VAL A 83 -13.72 -5.38 -3.15
C VAL A 83 -12.62 -5.15 -2.10
N VAL A 84 -11.57 -4.38 -2.41
CA VAL A 84 -10.53 -4.02 -1.43
C VAL A 84 -11.14 -3.24 -0.25
N GLY A 85 -12.03 -2.28 -0.52
CA GLY A 85 -12.75 -1.50 0.50
C GLY A 85 -13.63 -2.37 1.42
N PHE A 86 -14.42 -3.27 0.85
CA PHE A 86 -15.23 -4.21 1.63
C PHE A 86 -14.37 -5.18 2.46
N MET A 87 -13.29 -5.71 1.90
CA MET A 87 -12.40 -6.61 2.63
C MET A 87 -11.70 -5.90 3.79
N THR A 88 -11.23 -4.67 3.59
CA THR A 88 -10.62 -3.87 4.67
C THR A 88 -11.63 -3.49 5.76
N THR A 89 -12.90 -3.24 5.42
CA THR A 89 -13.99 -3.09 6.40
C THR A 89 -14.17 -4.35 7.25
N LEU A 90 -14.12 -5.52 6.62
CA LEU A 90 -14.21 -6.81 7.31
C LEU A 90 -13.02 -7.03 8.26
N VAL A 91 -11.80 -6.64 7.86
CA VAL A 91 -10.63 -6.63 8.75
C VAL A 91 -10.89 -5.79 10.00
N PHE A 92 -11.39 -4.56 9.84
CA PHE A 92 -11.67 -3.69 11.00
C PHE A 92 -12.76 -4.26 11.91
N MET A 93 -13.79 -4.88 11.34
CA MET A 93 -14.83 -5.55 12.12
C MET A 93 -14.25 -6.73 12.93
N LEU A 94 -13.38 -7.52 12.31
CA LEU A 94 -12.74 -8.69 12.93
C LEU A 94 -11.83 -8.30 14.11
N TYR A 95 -11.08 -7.21 13.97
CA TYR A 95 -10.24 -6.66 15.05
C TYR A 95 -11.00 -5.70 15.99
N SER A 96 -12.34 -5.78 16.03
CA SER A 96 -13.18 -5.04 16.97
C SER A 96 -13.01 -3.51 16.92
N ALA A 97 -12.77 -2.95 15.72
CA ALA A 97 -12.78 -1.52 15.44
C ALA A 97 -14.05 -1.11 14.64
N PRO A 98 -15.25 -1.20 15.24
CA PRO A 98 -16.52 -1.05 14.52
C PRO A 98 -16.79 0.39 14.05
N ASP A 99 -16.26 1.40 14.72
CA ASP A 99 -16.49 2.80 14.35
C ASP A 99 -15.75 3.15 13.06
N VAL A 100 -14.50 2.71 12.93
CA VAL A 100 -13.72 2.84 11.70
C VAL A 100 -14.38 2.07 10.56
N ALA A 101 -14.84 0.84 10.82
CA ALA A 101 -15.54 0.02 9.83
C ALA A 101 -16.79 0.71 9.25
N LYS A 102 -17.63 1.32 10.10
CA LYS A 102 -18.83 2.05 9.63
C LYS A 102 -18.46 3.24 8.73
N THR A 103 -17.45 4.01 9.11
CA THR A 103 -17.02 5.16 8.30
C THR A 103 -16.39 4.73 6.98
N LEU A 104 -15.61 3.64 6.98
CA LEU A 104 -15.00 3.11 5.76
C LEU A 104 -16.06 2.61 4.78
N LEU A 105 -17.07 1.89 5.28
CA LEU A 105 -18.18 1.41 4.46
C LEU A 105 -18.92 2.59 3.81
N LEU A 106 -19.22 3.64 4.58
CA LEU A 106 -19.87 4.86 4.05
C LEU A 106 -19.03 5.65 3.04
N VAL A 107 -17.70 5.52 3.06
CA VAL A 107 -16.80 6.20 2.10
C VAL A 107 -16.65 5.40 0.81
N GLU A 108 -16.73 4.07 0.90
CA GLU A 108 -16.65 3.17 -0.25
C GLU A 108 -17.98 3.01 -1.00
N THR A 109 -19.12 3.21 -0.34
CA THR A 109 -20.47 3.18 -0.95
C THR A 109 -20.99 4.57 -1.31
#